data_AF-A0A920HL19-F1
#
_entry.id   AF-A0A920HL19-F1
#
_cell.length_a   1.000
_cell.length_b   1.000
_cell.length_c   1.000
_cell.angle_alpha   90.00
_cell.angle_beta   90.00
_cell.angle_gamma   90.00
#
_symmetry.space_group_name_H-M   'P 1'
#
loop_
_entity.id
_entity.type
_entity.pdbx_description
1 polymer ?
#
loop_
_entity_poly.entity_id
_entity_poly.type
_entity_poly.pdbx_seq_one_letter_code
_entity_poly.pdbx_strand_id
1 'polypeptide(L)'
;MATNMPPHNLSEVIDGIIQYIDNNDISIDELIQYVKAPDFPTGGTIYGYDGVKEAFHTGKGRIVMRGKAIIENVNDRECIIVSEIPYLVNKAEMIRKTAELINDGKIEGISTIRDESDRKGMRIVYVLKRDAIPNIVLNKLYKFTPLQSSFSVNNVALVDGRPQLLNLKDLIHHFVNHRHDVVVKRTTFELKKAEQRAHILEGLIIASDNIDDVILLIKKSSNAEEARLKLEKIQAI
;
A
#
# COMPACT_ATOMS: atom_id res chain seq x y z
N MET A 1 3.41 -5.62 21.46
CA MET A 1 2.20 -5.33 20.64
C MET A 1 2.40 -5.95 19.27
N ALA A 2 1.34 -6.46 18.66
CA ALA A 2 1.38 -6.98 17.28
C ALA A 2 0.67 -5.97 16.36
N THR A 3 1.13 -5.84 15.12
CA THR A 3 0.45 -5.06 14.08
C THR A 3 0.20 -5.98 12.89
N ASN A 4 -0.94 -5.83 12.24
CA ASN A 4 -1.28 -6.60 11.05
C ASN A 4 -2.21 -5.76 10.16
N MET A 5 -1.64 -5.18 9.11
CA MET A 5 -2.33 -4.28 8.19
C MET A 5 -2.48 -4.95 6.82
N PRO A 6 -3.68 -5.00 6.24
CA PRO A 6 -3.85 -5.61 4.93
C PRO A 6 -3.39 -4.66 3.81
N PRO A 7 -2.97 -5.20 2.65
CA PRO A 7 -2.63 -4.40 1.47
C PRO A 7 -3.87 -3.74 0.87
N HIS A 8 -3.67 -2.63 0.15
CA HIS A 8 -4.73 -1.85 -0.50
C HIS A 8 -4.31 -1.46 -1.92
N ASN A 9 -5.30 -1.17 -2.75
CA ASN A 9 -5.05 -0.69 -4.10
C ASN A 9 -4.48 0.73 -4.05
N LEU A 10 -3.37 0.96 -4.77
CA LEU A 10 -2.68 2.25 -4.75
C LEU A 10 -3.55 3.40 -5.24
N SER A 11 -4.31 3.19 -6.32
CA SER A 11 -5.16 4.24 -6.90
C SER A 11 -6.27 4.63 -5.91
N GLU A 12 -6.95 3.66 -5.32
CA GLU A 12 -8.00 3.92 -4.32
C GLU A 12 -7.48 4.67 -3.09
N VAL A 13 -6.28 4.32 -2.61
CA VAL A 13 -5.64 5.01 -1.49
C VAL A 13 -5.27 6.45 -1.87
N ILE A 14 -4.73 6.68 -3.06
CA ILE A 14 -4.41 8.04 -3.54
C ILE A 14 -5.68 8.88 -3.66
N ASP A 15 -6.75 8.31 -4.22
CA ASP A 15 -8.03 9.00 -4.35
C ASP A 15 -8.56 9.42 -2.96
N GLY A 16 -8.54 8.50 -1.99
CA GLY A 16 -8.93 8.81 -0.60
C GLY A 16 -8.06 9.90 0.05
N ILE A 17 -6.75 9.92 -0.22
CA ILE A 17 -5.84 10.97 0.27
C ILE A 17 -6.18 12.33 -0.34
N ILE A 18 -6.44 12.39 -1.66
CA ILE A 18 -6.82 13.63 -2.35
C ILE A 18 -8.11 14.20 -1.74
N GLN A 19 -9.12 13.35 -1.53
CA GLN A 19 -10.39 13.78 -0.94
C GLN A 19 -10.22 14.29 0.49
N TYR A 20 -9.34 13.68 1.28
CA TYR A 20 -9.00 14.19 2.60
C TYR A 20 -8.29 15.55 2.54
N ILE A 21 -7.40 15.76 1.56
CA ILE A 21 -6.70 17.05 1.37
C ILE A 21 -7.72 18.15 1.03
N ASP A 22 -8.70 17.85 0.18
CA ASP A 22 -9.75 18.79 -0.21
C ASP A 22 -10.72 19.10 0.94
N ASN A 23 -11.00 18.11 1.80
CA ASN A 23 -11.86 18.26 2.97
C ASN A 23 -11.31 17.46 4.18
N ASN A 24 -10.64 18.14 5.11
CA ASN A 24 -10.05 17.47 6.28
C ASN A 24 -11.11 16.93 7.26
N ASP A 25 -12.35 17.40 7.18
CA ASP A 25 -13.48 16.95 7.99
C ASP A 25 -14.22 15.75 7.40
N ILE A 26 -13.81 15.26 6.22
CA ILE A 26 -14.39 14.07 5.57
C ILE A 26 -14.51 12.91 6.57
N SER A 27 -15.68 12.29 6.58
CA SER A 27 -15.98 11.16 7.47
C SER A 27 -15.33 9.87 6.94
N ILE A 28 -15.21 8.88 7.83
CA ILE A 28 -14.71 7.55 7.42
C ILE A 28 -15.68 6.91 6.42
N ASP A 29 -16.99 7.07 6.59
CA ASP A 29 -17.98 6.50 5.66
C ASP A 29 -17.90 7.10 4.26
N GLU A 30 -17.52 8.37 4.13
CA GLU A 30 -17.23 9.01 2.85
C GLU A 30 -15.89 8.53 2.27
N LEU A 31 -14.84 8.41 3.09
CA LEU A 31 -13.54 7.87 2.66
C LEU A 31 -13.64 6.45 2.12
N ILE A 32 -14.55 5.64 2.69
CA ILE A 32 -14.81 4.27 2.25
C ILE A 32 -15.34 4.20 0.81
N GLN A 33 -15.96 5.25 0.29
CA GLN A 33 -16.40 5.27 -1.11
C GLN A 33 -15.22 5.28 -2.09
N TYR A 34 -14.06 5.79 -1.63
CA TYR A 34 -12.82 5.84 -2.39
C TYR A 34 -11.91 4.65 -2.06
N VAL A 35 -11.66 4.38 -0.78
CA VAL A 35 -10.92 3.21 -0.29
C VAL A 35 -11.91 2.11 0.09
N LYS A 36 -12.28 1.29 -0.90
CA LYS A 36 -13.46 0.42 -0.77
C LYS A 36 -13.23 -0.76 0.15
N ALA A 37 -12.12 -1.45 -0.06
CA ALA A 37 -11.72 -2.61 0.71
C ALA A 37 -10.22 -2.89 0.50
N PRO A 38 -9.62 -3.77 1.32
CA PRO A 38 -8.28 -4.27 1.03
C PRO A 38 -8.16 -5.01 -0.30
N ASP A 39 -7.00 -4.90 -0.92
CA ASP A 39 -6.66 -5.51 -2.21
C ASP A 39 -5.53 -6.51 -2.00
N PHE A 40 -5.88 -7.79 -1.90
CA PHE A 40 -4.93 -8.85 -1.62
C PHE A 40 -4.23 -9.32 -2.91
N PRO A 41 -2.89 -9.48 -2.91
CA PRO A 41 -2.15 -9.84 -4.12
C PRO A 41 -2.45 -11.26 -4.62
N THR A 42 -3.01 -12.12 -3.77
CA THR A 42 -3.44 -13.48 -4.12
C THR A 42 -4.85 -13.53 -4.73
N GLY A 43 -5.52 -12.37 -4.82
CA GLY A 43 -6.93 -12.28 -5.19
C GLY A 43 -7.84 -12.86 -4.11
N GLY A 44 -8.89 -13.55 -4.56
CA GLY A 44 -9.96 -14.08 -3.73
C GLY A 44 -11.15 -13.14 -3.63
N THR A 45 -12.07 -13.49 -2.75
CA THR A 45 -13.31 -12.73 -2.54
C THR A 45 -13.47 -12.43 -1.06
N ILE A 46 -13.62 -11.15 -0.73
CA ILE A 46 -13.98 -10.75 0.63
C ILE A 46 -15.44 -11.13 0.87
N TYR A 47 -15.67 -11.93 1.90
CA TYR A 47 -17.00 -12.40 2.27
C TYR A 47 -17.54 -11.60 3.46
N GLY A 48 -18.55 -10.77 3.19
CA GLY A 48 -19.12 -9.85 4.17
C GLY A 48 -18.30 -8.56 4.26
N TYR A 49 -19.01 -7.44 4.40
CA TYR A 49 -18.39 -6.12 4.37
C TYR A 49 -18.23 -5.48 5.76
N ASP A 50 -18.98 -5.96 6.75
CA ASP A 50 -18.99 -5.38 8.09
C ASP A 50 -17.61 -5.40 8.76
N GLY A 51 -16.85 -6.49 8.57
CA GLY A 51 -15.49 -6.59 9.11
C GLY A 51 -14.49 -5.63 8.45
N VAL A 52 -14.74 -5.21 7.21
CA VAL A 52 -13.96 -4.17 6.51
C VAL A 52 -14.31 -2.80 7.08
N LYS A 53 -15.61 -2.49 7.21
CA LYS A 53 -16.07 -1.25 7.83
C LYS A 53 -15.54 -1.08 9.25
N GLU A 54 -15.64 -2.12 10.07
CA GLU A 54 -15.14 -2.11 11.45
C GLU A 54 -13.64 -1.81 11.49
N ALA A 55 -12.85 -2.44 10.60
CA ALA A 55 -11.42 -2.20 10.47
C ALA A 55 -11.10 -0.75 10.08
N PHE A 56 -11.87 -0.15 9.17
CA PHE A 56 -11.67 1.23 8.76
C PHE A 56 -12.09 2.24 9.82
N HIS A 57 -13.17 1.97 10.57
CA HIS A 57 -13.66 2.85 11.64
C HIS A 57 -12.80 2.80 12.90
N THR A 58 -12.27 1.62 13.25
CA THR A 58 -11.64 1.41 14.57
C THR A 58 -10.15 1.08 14.51
N GLY A 59 -9.63 0.71 13.33
CA GLY A 59 -8.29 0.13 13.18
C GLY A 59 -8.21 -1.35 13.53
N LYS A 60 -9.31 -1.98 13.96
CA LYS A 60 -9.41 -3.43 14.23
C LYS A 60 -10.62 -4.02 13.52
N GLY A 61 -10.48 -5.23 13.02
CA GLY A 61 -11.60 -5.93 12.39
C GLY A 61 -11.20 -7.30 11.89
N ARG A 62 -12.19 -8.08 11.49
CA ARG A 62 -11.99 -9.42 10.96
C ARG A 62 -12.54 -9.53 9.55
N ILE A 63 -11.66 -9.64 8.57
CA ILE A 63 -12.02 -9.75 7.17
C ILE A 63 -12.01 -11.21 6.78
N VAL A 64 -13.14 -11.76 6.34
CA VAL A 64 -13.21 -13.14 5.85
C VAL A 64 -12.90 -13.14 4.36
N MET A 65 -11.99 -14.02 3.95
CA MET A 65 -11.57 -14.19 2.55
C MET A 65 -11.92 -15.59 2.08
N ARG A 66 -12.47 -15.70 0.88
CA ARG A 66 -12.73 -16.96 0.17
C ARG A 66 -11.85 -17.06 -1.06
N GLY A 67 -11.35 -18.26 -1.31
CA GLY A 67 -10.78 -18.62 -2.61
C GLY A 67 -11.87 -18.60 -3.69
N LYS A 68 -11.48 -18.18 -4.88
CA LYS A 68 -12.36 -18.14 -6.04
C LYS A 68 -12.51 -19.55 -6.59
N ALA A 69 -13.73 -20.06 -6.56
CA ALA A 69 -14.07 -21.39 -7.03
C ALA A 69 -15.26 -21.35 -7.99
N ILE A 70 -15.19 -22.17 -9.03
CA ILE A 70 -16.28 -22.39 -9.99
C ILE A 70 -16.60 -23.88 -10.08
N ILE A 71 -17.85 -24.21 -10.37
CA ILE A 71 -18.26 -25.59 -10.63
C ILE A 71 -18.35 -25.77 -12.14
N GLU A 72 -17.63 -26.75 -12.67
CA GLU A 72 -17.66 -27.11 -14.08
C GLU A 72 -17.90 -28.60 -14.26
N ASN A 73 -18.46 -28.98 -15.40
CA ASN A 73 -18.59 -30.38 -15.78
C ASN A 73 -17.45 -30.76 -16.73
N VAL A 74 -16.59 -31.69 -16.31
CA VAL A 74 -15.42 -32.13 -17.07
C VAL A 74 -15.52 -33.64 -17.28
N ASN A 75 -15.64 -34.07 -18.54
CA ASN A 75 -15.76 -35.48 -18.93
C ASN A 75 -16.88 -36.23 -18.17
N ASP A 76 -18.10 -35.68 -18.18
CA ASP A 76 -19.29 -36.21 -17.48
C ASP A 76 -19.12 -36.35 -15.95
N ARG A 77 -18.23 -35.55 -15.35
CA ARG A 77 -18.10 -35.43 -13.90
C ARG A 77 -18.08 -33.97 -13.47
N GLU A 78 -18.90 -33.67 -12.47
CA GLU A 78 -18.86 -32.37 -11.81
C GLU A 78 -17.53 -32.21 -11.06
N CYS A 79 -16.91 -31.04 -11.24
CA CYS A 79 -15.64 -30.68 -10.64
C CYS A 79 -15.75 -29.29 -10.00
N ILE A 80 -15.12 -29.12 -8.85
CA ILE A 80 -14.89 -27.80 -8.27
C ILE A 80 -13.49 -27.36 -8.65
N ILE A 81 -13.39 -26.21 -9.30
CA ILE A 81 -12.15 -25.62 -9.78
C ILE A 81 -11.85 -24.39 -8.94
N VAL A 82 -10.71 -24.39 -8.27
CA VAL A 82 -10.21 -23.24 -7.51
C VAL A 82 -9.11 -22.56 -8.33
N SER A 83 -9.31 -21.26 -8.61
CA SER A 83 -8.36 -20.43 -9.36
C SER A 83 -7.56 -19.47 -8.48
N GLU A 84 -8.08 -19.11 -7.31
CA GLU A 84 -7.46 -18.17 -6.37
C GLU A 84 -7.65 -18.69 -4.93
N ILE A 85 -6.68 -18.44 -4.05
CA ILE A 85 -6.70 -18.85 -2.64
C ILE A 85 -6.55 -17.62 -1.74
N PRO A 86 -7.04 -17.67 -0.49
CA PRO A 86 -6.88 -16.55 0.43
C PRO A 86 -5.42 -16.18 0.70
N TYR A 87 -5.21 -14.92 1.08
CA TYR A 87 -3.87 -14.40 1.39
C TYR A 87 -3.19 -15.18 2.52
N LEU A 88 -1.87 -15.37 2.40
CA LEU A 88 -1.01 -16.17 3.30
C LEU A 88 -1.33 -17.66 3.40
N VAL A 89 -2.23 -18.20 2.57
CA VAL A 89 -2.50 -19.64 2.53
C VAL A 89 -1.48 -20.36 1.65
N ASN A 90 -0.85 -21.41 2.17
CA ASN A 90 0.02 -22.28 1.39
C ASN A 90 -0.82 -23.31 0.62
N LYS A 91 -0.69 -23.33 -0.72
CA LYS A 91 -1.41 -24.25 -1.61
C LYS A 91 -1.19 -25.73 -1.25
N ALA A 92 0.06 -26.15 -1.09
CA ALA A 92 0.40 -27.56 -0.86
C ALA A 92 -0.12 -28.03 0.50
N GLU A 93 -0.05 -27.16 1.52
CA GLU A 93 -0.60 -27.44 2.84
C GLU A 93 -2.14 -27.52 2.82
N MET A 94 -2.80 -26.61 2.07
CA MET A 94 -4.24 -26.63 1.88
C MET A 94 -4.71 -27.95 1.24
N ILE A 95 -4.04 -28.40 0.17
CA ILE A 95 -4.36 -29.66 -0.51
C ILE A 95 -4.16 -30.84 0.44
N ARG A 96 -3.03 -30.89 1.16
CA ARG A 96 -2.73 -31.96 2.13
C ARG A 96 -3.78 -32.04 3.23
N LYS A 97 -4.11 -30.92 3.87
CA LYS A 97 -5.18 -30.84 4.89
C LYS A 97 -6.53 -31.27 4.32
N THR A 98 -6.82 -30.92 3.07
CA THR A 98 -8.07 -31.35 2.42
C THR A 98 -8.10 -32.87 2.24
N ALA A 99 -6.98 -33.49 1.83
CA ALA A 99 -6.88 -34.95 1.71
C ALA A 99 -7.05 -35.67 3.06
N GLU A 100 -6.46 -35.14 4.13
CA GLU A 100 -6.66 -35.64 5.50
C GLU A 100 -8.14 -35.59 5.91
N LEU A 101 -8.82 -34.46 5.66
CA LEU A 101 -10.24 -34.30 5.97
C LEU A 101 -11.18 -35.21 5.17
N ILE A 102 -10.76 -35.63 3.97
CA ILE A 102 -11.49 -36.62 3.16
C ILE A 102 -11.31 -38.01 3.77
N ASN A 103 -10.09 -38.37 4.16
CA ASN A 103 -9.80 -39.67 4.79
C ASN A 103 -10.50 -39.81 6.16
N ASP A 104 -10.60 -38.72 6.91
CA ASP A 104 -11.31 -38.64 8.20
C ASP A 104 -12.85 -38.66 8.05
N GLY A 105 -13.38 -38.66 6.81
CA GLY A 105 -14.83 -38.61 6.55
C GLY A 105 -15.50 -37.28 6.86
N LYS A 106 -14.75 -36.22 7.19
CA LYS A 106 -15.32 -34.89 7.44
C LYS A 106 -15.79 -34.21 6.16
N ILE A 107 -15.07 -34.43 5.06
CA ILE A 107 -15.45 -33.97 3.72
C ILE A 107 -15.69 -35.18 2.84
N GLU A 108 -16.96 -35.40 2.51
CA GLU A 108 -17.40 -36.47 1.62
C GLU A 108 -17.73 -35.91 0.23
N GLY A 109 -17.84 -36.79 -0.76
CA GLY A 109 -18.24 -36.42 -2.11
C GLY A 109 -17.09 -35.99 -3.03
N ILE A 110 -15.84 -36.00 -2.55
CA ILE A 110 -14.64 -35.80 -3.37
C ILE A 110 -14.05 -37.17 -3.73
N SER A 111 -13.81 -37.41 -5.02
CA SER A 111 -13.17 -38.61 -5.54
C SER A 111 -11.65 -38.47 -5.57
N THR A 112 -11.14 -37.34 -6.07
CA THR A 112 -9.70 -37.09 -6.26
C THR A 112 -9.43 -35.60 -6.32
N ILE A 113 -8.26 -35.18 -5.83
CA ILE A 113 -7.76 -33.81 -5.94
C ILE A 113 -6.62 -33.81 -6.96
N ARG A 114 -6.64 -32.89 -7.93
CA ARG A 114 -5.56 -32.67 -8.90
C ARG A 114 -5.06 -31.24 -8.80
N ASP A 115 -3.74 -31.06 -8.75
CA ASP A 115 -3.11 -29.75 -8.93
C ASP A 115 -2.69 -29.62 -10.40
N GLU A 116 -3.46 -28.84 -11.15
CA GLU A 116 -3.24 -28.53 -12.57
C GLU A 116 -2.60 -27.14 -12.74
N SER A 117 -1.98 -26.60 -11.68
CA SER A 117 -1.33 -25.29 -11.73
C SER A 117 -0.10 -25.31 -12.64
N ASP A 118 0.05 -24.28 -13.46
CA ASP A 118 1.17 -24.12 -14.38
C ASP A 118 1.83 -22.73 -14.22
N ARG A 119 2.66 -22.32 -15.19
CA ARG A 119 3.28 -20.99 -15.20
C ARG A 119 2.29 -19.85 -15.49
N LYS A 120 1.11 -20.14 -16.04
CA LYS A 120 0.10 -19.16 -16.44
C LYS A 120 -0.93 -18.91 -15.34
N GLY A 121 -1.11 -19.85 -14.42
CA GLY A 121 -2.01 -19.64 -13.29
C GLY A 121 -2.13 -20.84 -12.36
N MET A 122 -2.75 -20.58 -11.21
CA MET A 122 -3.10 -21.62 -10.26
C MET A 122 -4.41 -22.29 -10.67
N ARG A 123 -4.45 -23.62 -10.58
CA ARG A 123 -5.65 -24.39 -10.87
C ARG A 123 -5.68 -25.66 -10.03
N ILE A 124 -6.60 -25.73 -9.08
CA ILE A 124 -6.81 -26.92 -8.24
C ILE A 124 -8.18 -27.49 -8.58
N VAL A 125 -8.21 -28.77 -8.95
CA VAL A 125 -9.42 -29.46 -9.41
C VAL A 125 -9.81 -30.53 -8.40
N TYR A 126 -10.97 -30.34 -7.78
CA TYR A 126 -11.61 -31.35 -6.94
C TYR A 126 -12.64 -32.10 -7.78
N VAL A 127 -12.32 -33.34 -8.15
CA VAL A 127 -13.24 -34.20 -8.90
C VAL A 127 -14.25 -34.78 -7.93
N LEU A 128 -15.54 -34.56 -8.18
CA LEU A 128 -16.60 -35.03 -7.30
C LEU A 128 -16.99 -36.49 -7.60
N LYS A 129 -17.60 -37.15 -6.61
CA LYS A 129 -18.28 -38.44 -6.80
C LYS A 129 -19.60 -38.21 -7.54
N ARG A 130 -20.10 -39.24 -8.24
CA ARG A 130 -21.32 -39.14 -9.08
C ARG A 130 -22.59 -38.75 -8.32
N ASP A 131 -22.63 -39.06 -7.03
CA ASP A 131 -23.73 -38.83 -6.10
C ASP A 131 -23.57 -37.54 -5.26
N ALA A 132 -22.45 -36.82 -5.42
CA ALA A 132 -22.15 -35.65 -4.61
C ALA A 132 -22.80 -34.39 -5.18
N ILE A 133 -23.44 -33.60 -4.33
CA ILE A 133 -24.00 -32.29 -4.71
C ILE A 133 -22.88 -31.23 -4.63
N PRO A 134 -22.46 -30.60 -5.75
CA PRO A 134 -21.29 -29.72 -5.78
C PRO A 134 -21.32 -28.58 -4.79
N ASN A 135 -22.48 -27.90 -4.65
CA ASN A 135 -22.64 -26.78 -3.74
C ASN A 135 -22.46 -27.18 -2.26
N ILE A 136 -22.87 -28.40 -1.88
CA ILE A 136 -22.68 -28.90 -0.51
C ILE A 136 -21.20 -29.17 -0.25
N VAL A 137 -20.51 -29.79 -1.20
CA VAL A 137 -19.07 -30.06 -1.10
C VAL A 137 -18.28 -28.75 -1.06
N LEU A 138 -18.62 -27.77 -1.90
CA LEU A 138 -17.98 -26.46 -1.90
C LEU A 138 -18.15 -25.73 -0.55
N ASN A 139 -19.36 -25.77 0.03
CA ASN A 139 -19.60 -25.21 1.36
C ASN A 139 -18.80 -25.94 2.46
N LYS A 140 -18.67 -27.27 2.38
CA LYS A 140 -17.79 -28.04 3.29
C LYS A 140 -16.32 -27.64 3.11
N LEU A 141 -15.86 -27.44 1.87
CA LEU A 141 -14.49 -26.96 1.59
C LEU A 141 -14.26 -25.59 2.23
N TYR A 142 -15.17 -24.63 2.07
CA TYR A 142 -15.06 -23.33 2.73
C TYR A 142 -15.11 -23.44 4.26
N LYS A 143 -15.91 -24.34 4.82
CA LYS A 143 -16.05 -24.45 6.28
C LYS A 143 -14.84 -25.09 6.96
N PHE A 144 -14.27 -26.13 6.36
CA PHE A 144 -13.28 -26.99 7.01
C PHE A 144 -11.86 -26.83 6.49
N THR A 145 -11.66 -26.23 5.32
CA THR A 145 -10.34 -26.06 4.73
C THR A 145 -9.91 -24.59 4.73
N PRO A 146 -8.59 -24.31 4.60
CA PRO A 146 -8.09 -22.95 4.40
C PRO A 146 -8.56 -22.24 3.12
N LEU A 147 -9.42 -22.87 2.30
CA LEU A 147 -10.05 -22.22 1.13
C LEU A 147 -10.93 -21.03 1.55
N GLN A 148 -11.42 -21.00 2.79
CA GLN A 148 -11.88 -19.77 3.43
C GLN A 148 -11.02 -19.53 4.66
N SER A 149 -10.49 -18.32 4.79
CA SER A 149 -9.72 -17.90 5.95
C SER A 149 -10.19 -16.53 6.43
N SER A 150 -9.65 -16.06 7.55
CA SER A 150 -9.90 -14.70 8.02
C SER A 150 -8.60 -13.97 8.29
N PHE A 151 -8.51 -12.74 7.82
CA PHE A 151 -7.45 -11.80 8.13
C PHE A 151 -7.88 -10.92 9.30
N SER A 152 -7.16 -10.98 10.41
CA SER A 152 -7.40 -10.14 11.57
C SER A 152 -6.63 -8.83 11.43
N VAL A 153 -7.33 -7.73 11.18
CA VAL A 153 -6.76 -6.38 11.07
C VAL A 153 -6.45 -5.84 12.46
N ASN A 154 -5.26 -5.28 12.62
CA ASN A 154 -4.85 -4.53 13.80
C ASN A 154 -3.84 -3.45 13.42
N ASN A 155 -4.34 -2.25 13.16
CA ASN A 155 -3.60 -1.11 12.64
C ASN A 155 -2.87 -0.36 13.76
N VAL A 156 -1.82 -0.96 14.31
CA VAL A 156 -0.99 -0.32 15.34
C VAL A 156 0.26 0.26 14.68
N ALA A 157 0.50 1.56 14.87
CA ALA A 157 1.69 2.27 14.40
C ALA A 157 2.27 3.17 15.50
N LEU A 158 3.49 3.66 15.30
CA LEU A 158 4.10 4.64 16.20
C LEU A 158 3.74 6.06 15.74
N VAL A 159 3.06 6.79 16.62
CA VAL A 159 2.82 8.23 16.46
C VAL A 159 3.61 8.93 17.56
N ASP A 160 4.58 9.75 17.17
CA ASP A 160 5.51 10.44 18.08
C ASP A 160 6.19 9.50 19.09
N GLY A 161 6.62 8.34 18.60
CA GLY A 161 7.29 7.31 19.40
C GLY A 161 6.38 6.51 20.33
N ARG A 162 5.07 6.74 20.31
CA ARG A 162 4.08 5.99 21.11
C ARG A 162 3.23 5.08 20.22
N PRO A 163 3.07 3.79 20.58
CA PRO A 163 2.15 2.91 19.87
C PRO A 163 0.71 3.40 20.01
N GLN A 164 0.04 3.63 18.88
CA GLN A 164 -1.35 4.03 18.80
C GLN A 164 -2.10 3.11 17.83
N LEU A 165 -3.38 2.88 18.12
CA LEU A 165 -4.29 2.20 17.21
C LEU A 165 -4.93 3.27 16.31
N LEU A 166 -4.83 3.09 15.00
CA LEU A 166 -5.23 4.11 14.03
C LEU A 166 -6.34 3.60 13.12
N ASN A 167 -7.38 4.40 12.95
CA ASN A 167 -8.41 4.18 11.95
C ASN A 167 -7.95 4.67 10.55
N LEU A 168 -8.77 4.51 9.52
CA LEU A 168 -8.42 4.92 8.14
C LEU A 168 -8.09 6.42 8.03
N LYS A 169 -8.91 7.27 8.68
CA LYS A 169 -8.73 8.73 8.65
C LYS A 169 -7.45 9.14 9.36
N ASP A 170 -7.13 8.55 10.51
CA ASP A 170 -5.91 8.84 11.27
C ASP A 170 -4.65 8.49 10.45
N LEU A 171 -4.66 7.33 9.77
CA LEU A 171 -3.57 6.91 8.90
C LEU A 171 -3.31 7.93 7.77
N ILE A 172 -4.39 8.38 7.10
CA ILE A 172 -4.30 9.39 6.03
C ILE A 172 -3.84 10.74 6.60
N HIS A 173 -4.38 11.17 7.73
CA HIS A 173 -4.02 12.40 8.41
C HIS A 173 -2.51 12.47 8.70
N HIS A 174 -1.96 11.42 9.34
CA HIS A 174 -0.53 11.36 9.64
C HIS A 174 0.33 11.32 8.39
N PHE A 175 -0.10 10.64 7.33
CA PHE A 175 0.59 10.66 6.04
C PHE A 175 0.63 12.07 5.45
N VAL A 176 -0.50 12.78 5.41
CA VAL A 176 -0.61 14.12 4.83
C VAL A 176 0.24 15.13 5.61
N ASN A 177 0.20 15.11 6.95
CA ASN A 177 1.04 15.97 7.77
C ASN A 177 2.53 15.75 7.50
N HIS A 178 2.95 14.48 7.44
CA HIS A 178 4.33 14.16 7.12
C HIS A 178 4.73 14.67 5.73
N ARG A 179 3.84 14.52 4.73
CA ARG A 179 4.09 15.02 3.37
C ARG A 179 4.18 16.54 3.32
N HIS A 180 3.34 17.24 4.08
CA HIS A 180 3.42 18.70 4.19
C HIS A 180 4.79 19.14 4.71
N ASP A 181 5.26 18.58 5.82
CA ASP A 181 6.57 18.88 6.40
C ASP A 181 7.73 18.64 5.44
N VAL A 182 7.69 17.51 4.72
CA VAL A 182 8.72 17.16 3.74
C VAL A 182 8.73 18.16 2.58
N VAL A 183 7.56 18.56 2.09
CA VAL A 183 7.45 19.54 1.00
C VAL A 183 7.98 20.90 1.45
N VAL A 184 7.57 21.38 2.62
CA VAL A 184 8.07 22.66 3.17
C VAL A 184 9.60 22.64 3.31
N LYS A 185 10.17 21.59 3.90
CA LYS A 185 11.63 21.46 4.06
C LYS A 185 12.36 21.47 2.71
N ARG A 186 11.82 20.75 1.71
CA ARG A 186 12.39 20.72 0.36
C ARG A 186 12.33 22.09 -0.30
N THR A 187 11.18 22.76 -0.25
CA THR A 187 10.99 24.08 -0.85
C THR A 187 11.88 25.14 -0.18
N THR A 188 12.01 25.13 1.14
CA THR A 188 12.93 26.04 1.86
C THR A 188 14.40 25.80 1.46
N PHE A 189 14.79 24.54 1.28
CA PHE A 189 16.14 24.21 0.80
C PHE A 189 16.39 24.72 -0.62
N GLU A 190 15.42 24.52 -1.52
CA GLU A 190 15.49 25.00 -2.91
C GLU A 190 15.52 26.53 -2.97
N LEU A 191 14.70 27.21 -2.18
CA LEU A 191 14.68 28.68 -2.06
C LEU A 191 16.05 29.21 -1.63
N LYS A 192 16.62 28.67 -0.54
CA LYS A 192 17.95 29.08 -0.06
C LYS A 192 19.03 28.92 -1.13
N LYS A 193 18.98 27.83 -1.91
CA LYS A 193 19.93 27.60 -3.01
C LYS A 193 19.72 28.61 -4.16
N ALA A 194 18.48 28.93 -4.47
CA ALA A 194 18.14 29.93 -5.48
C ALA A 194 18.59 31.34 -5.05
N GLU A 195 18.35 31.74 -3.81
CA GLU A 195 18.79 33.02 -3.23
C GLU A 195 20.31 33.15 -3.23
N GLN A 196 21.04 32.11 -2.82
CA GLN A 196 22.51 32.08 -2.90
C GLN A 196 23.01 32.25 -4.33
N ARG A 197 22.33 31.64 -5.31
CA ARG A 197 22.69 31.78 -6.71
C ARG A 197 22.36 33.18 -7.25
N ALA A 198 21.21 33.74 -6.86
CA ALA A 198 20.80 35.10 -7.21
C ALA A 198 21.81 36.13 -6.68
N HIS A 199 22.22 36.02 -5.41
CA HIS A 199 23.22 36.89 -4.80
C HIS A 199 24.56 36.91 -5.57
N ILE A 200 25.04 35.74 -5.99
CA ILE A 200 26.25 35.64 -6.83
C ILE A 200 26.04 36.32 -8.19
N LEU A 201 24.88 36.09 -8.81
CA LEU A 201 24.57 36.68 -10.12
C LEU A 201 24.45 38.20 -10.05
N GLU A 202 23.81 38.75 -9.02
CA GLU A 202 23.73 40.20 -8.77
C GLU A 202 25.13 40.82 -8.65
N GLY A 203 26.02 40.18 -7.87
CA GLY A 203 27.42 40.62 -7.75
C GLY A 203 28.16 40.60 -9.09
N LEU A 204 27.92 39.57 -9.92
CA LEU A 204 28.53 39.47 -11.25
C LEU A 204 27.99 40.52 -12.23
N ILE A 205 26.70 40.86 -12.17
CA ILE A 205 26.10 41.91 -12.99
C ILE A 205 26.74 43.26 -12.63
N ILE A 206 26.78 43.62 -11.35
CA ILE A 206 27.41 44.87 -10.87
C ILE A 206 28.89 44.92 -11.28
N ALA A 207 29.61 43.80 -11.14
CA ALA A 207 31.02 43.73 -11.55
C ALA A 207 31.21 43.87 -13.07
N SER A 208 30.28 43.31 -13.87
CA SER A 208 30.29 43.45 -15.32
C SER A 208 30.04 44.90 -15.75
N ASP A 209 29.13 45.61 -15.08
CA ASP A 209 28.81 47.00 -15.39
C ASP A 209 29.98 47.95 -15.05
N ASN A 210 30.87 47.57 -14.13
CA ASN A 210 32.02 48.37 -13.66
C ASN A 210 33.37 47.68 -13.93
N ILE A 211 33.49 46.97 -15.05
CA ILE A 211 34.59 46.02 -15.29
C ILE A 211 36.00 46.64 -15.23
N ASP A 212 36.18 47.86 -15.74
CA ASP A 212 37.49 48.52 -15.77
C ASP A 212 37.98 48.90 -14.36
N ASP A 213 37.08 49.39 -13.52
CA ASP A 213 37.37 49.78 -12.13
C ASP A 213 37.68 48.54 -11.28
N VAL A 214 36.94 47.45 -11.47
CA VAL A 214 37.20 46.16 -10.82
C VAL A 214 38.59 45.64 -11.19
N ILE A 215 38.97 45.67 -12.48
CA ILE A 215 40.30 45.22 -12.94
C ILE A 215 41.42 46.08 -12.34
N LEU A 216 41.26 47.40 -12.34
CA LEU A 216 42.27 48.32 -11.78
C LEU A 216 42.47 48.10 -10.28
N LEU A 217 41.39 47.90 -9.53
CA LEU A 217 41.44 47.66 -8.10
C LEU A 217 42.12 46.33 -7.76
N ILE A 218 41.80 45.27 -8.52
CA ILE A 218 42.48 43.96 -8.36
C ILE A 218 43.97 44.10 -8.68
N LYS A 219 44.36 44.78 -9.77
CA LYS A 219 45.77 45.01 -10.14
C LYS A 219 46.55 45.84 -9.12
N LYS A 220 45.89 46.76 -8.41
CA LYS A 220 46.50 47.61 -7.36
C LYS A 220 46.58 46.94 -5.99
N SER A 221 45.97 45.77 -5.81
CA SER A 221 45.96 45.04 -4.54
C SER A 221 47.16 44.09 -4.47
N SER A 222 47.79 44.01 -3.30
CA SER A 222 49.01 43.20 -3.12
C SER A 222 48.74 41.70 -3.05
N ASN A 223 47.52 41.30 -2.69
CA ASN A 223 47.07 39.92 -2.60
C ASN A 223 45.53 39.79 -2.70
N ALA A 224 45.03 38.56 -2.78
CA ALA A 224 43.61 38.26 -2.97
C ALA A 224 42.71 38.71 -1.80
N GLU A 225 43.18 38.61 -0.55
CA GLU A 225 42.41 39.07 0.61
C GLU A 225 42.26 40.59 0.63
N GLU A 226 43.32 41.33 0.28
CA GLU A 226 43.26 42.79 0.17
C GLU A 226 42.28 43.23 -0.94
N ALA A 227 42.28 42.54 -2.09
CA ALA A 227 41.34 42.80 -3.17
C ALA A 227 39.88 42.56 -2.75
N ARG A 228 39.62 41.44 -2.05
CA ARG A 228 38.28 41.10 -1.53
C ARG A 228 37.75 42.17 -0.58
N LEU A 229 38.53 42.58 0.42
CA LEU A 229 38.14 43.60 1.40
C LEU A 229 37.88 44.97 0.75
N LYS A 230 38.61 45.30 -0.32
CA LYS A 230 38.38 46.54 -1.09
C LYS A 230 37.10 46.46 -1.94
N LEU A 231 36.80 45.30 -2.54
CA LEU A 231 35.55 45.08 -3.30
C LEU A 231 34.31 45.09 -2.39
N GLU A 232 34.39 44.50 -1.20
CA GLU A 232 33.30 44.53 -0.19
C GLU A 232 32.93 45.97 0.21
N LYS A 233 33.88 46.92 0.20
CA LYS A 233 33.63 48.33 0.53
C LYS A 233 32.96 49.13 -0.59
N ILE A 234 33.01 48.66 -1.83
CA ILE A 234 32.36 49.33 -2.97
C ILE A 234 30.83 49.12 -2.94
N GLN A 235 30.37 48.04 -2.30
CA GLN A 235 28.96 47.67 -2.15
C GLN A 235 28.15 48.47 -1.11
N ALA A 236 28.70 49.55 -0.53
CA ALA A 236 28.01 50.36 0.49
C ALA A 236 27.11 51.49 -0.08
N ILE A 237 26.63 51.37 -1.32
CA ILE A 237 25.63 52.24 -1.97
C ILE A 237 24.54 51.34 -2.54
#